data_AF-A0A534S9X7-F1
#
_entry.id   AF-A0A534S9X7-F1
#
_cell.length_a   1.000
_cell.length_b   1.000
_cell.length_c   1.000
_cell.angle_alpha   90.00
_cell.angle_beta   90.00
_cell.angle_gamma   90.00
#
_symmetry.space_group_name_H-M   'P 1'
#
loop_
_entity.id
_entity.type
_entity.pdbx_description
1 polymer ?
#
loop_
_entity_poly.entity_id
_entity_poly.type
_entity_poly.pdbx_seq_one_letter_code
_entity_poly.pdbx_strand_id
1 'polypeptide(L)'
;MATAPTRGKPTQTVSPLTLLLWQETLLSWGIPLFLIGVIAVVALLGAFGQIAQPTGVAILGCLLLLLVGFSLFRTVLTGTVEPRLKALTWGLGFAWIAITWAQLYFAVFVGQEMVSGFVSADGGGIVLPLGAQGTVYDLVVEGSFTTAAGEVGREAGYRLLLEKDGQKVQELDGVFSEHWARQRLGRRGSTTSRRLHNHVLHRLLSPGEGPYQLSIVRIDPQLTPTLHVTLYRDTYPAKTFWLLSVLLLIGAYVGELLHAEKEAPLVLVTASALAFVLTFRNLGVPPHGYQDVVGAVMIAAIAGPLGGWLFRLIADAVSKGLFPHQKKRLTKNR
;
A
#
# COMPACT_ATOMS: atom_id res chain seq x y z
N MET A 1 -81.16 3.58 -9.17
CA MET A 1 -79.81 3.16 -9.60
C MET A 1 -78.81 3.81 -8.64
N ALA A 2 -78.24 3.03 -7.73
CA ALA A 2 -77.23 3.49 -6.78
C ALA A 2 -75.86 3.07 -7.29
N THR A 3 -74.97 4.04 -7.56
CA THR A 3 -73.58 3.80 -7.93
C THR A 3 -72.74 3.59 -6.67
N ALA A 4 -72.11 2.42 -6.54
CA ALA A 4 -71.21 2.08 -5.45
C ALA A 4 -69.91 2.90 -5.54
N PRO A 5 -69.35 3.39 -4.42
CA PRO A 5 -68.06 4.07 -4.42
C PRO A 5 -66.93 3.06 -4.56
N THR A 6 -66.07 3.27 -5.57
CA THR A 6 -64.82 2.53 -5.78
C THR A 6 -63.88 2.75 -4.59
N ARG A 7 -63.61 1.66 -3.87
CA ARG A 7 -62.67 1.58 -2.74
C ARG A 7 -61.24 1.81 -3.27
N GLY A 8 -60.71 3.02 -3.11
CA GLY A 8 -59.31 3.32 -3.38
C GLY A 8 -58.40 2.41 -2.56
N LYS A 9 -57.46 1.74 -3.21
CA LYS A 9 -56.39 1.00 -2.53
C LYS A 9 -55.59 2.00 -1.68
N PRO A 10 -55.37 1.75 -0.37
CA PRO A 10 -54.52 2.62 0.42
C PRO A 10 -53.09 2.52 -0.13
N THR A 11 -52.60 3.61 -0.69
CA THR A 11 -51.19 3.78 -1.03
C THR A 11 -50.40 3.68 0.28
N GLN A 12 -49.69 2.57 0.50
CA GLN A 12 -48.79 2.40 1.63
C GLN A 12 -47.68 3.46 1.53
N THR A 13 -47.87 4.58 2.21
CA THR A 13 -46.79 5.53 2.49
C THR A 13 -45.83 4.85 3.46
N VAL A 14 -44.70 4.37 2.93
CA VAL A 14 -43.58 3.86 3.72
C VAL A 14 -43.24 4.92 4.77
N SER A 15 -43.32 4.54 6.05
CA SER A 15 -43.09 5.47 7.16
C SER A 15 -41.68 6.08 7.04
N PRO A 16 -41.52 7.41 7.19
CA PRO A 16 -40.21 8.07 7.10
C PRO A 16 -39.19 7.52 8.10
N LEU A 17 -39.65 6.92 9.20
CA LEU A 17 -38.81 6.22 10.19
C LEU A 17 -38.17 4.95 9.63
N THR A 18 -38.90 4.17 8.82
CA THR A 18 -38.34 2.96 8.20
C THR A 18 -37.29 3.28 7.14
N LEU A 19 -37.45 4.42 6.45
CA LEU A 19 -36.51 4.89 5.43
C LEU A 19 -35.21 5.41 6.06
N LEU A 20 -35.31 6.15 7.18
CA LEU A 20 -34.16 6.58 7.98
C LEU A 20 -33.38 5.40 8.59
N LEU A 21 -34.08 4.41 9.15
CA LEU A 21 -33.44 3.21 9.72
C LEU A 21 -32.72 2.38 8.64
N TRP A 22 -33.31 2.24 7.45
CA TRP A 22 -32.66 1.56 6.32
C TRP A 22 -31.41 2.30 5.86
N GLN A 23 -31.46 3.63 5.78
CA GLN A 23 -30.32 4.46 5.40
C GLN A 23 -29.19 4.34 6.42
N GLU A 24 -29.48 4.41 7.72
CA GLU A 24 -28.48 4.21 8.77
C GLU A 24 -27.88 2.79 8.75
N THR A 25 -28.71 1.77 8.52
CA THR A 25 -28.24 0.37 8.44
C THR A 25 -27.35 0.14 7.21
N LEU A 26 -27.73 0.71 6.06
CA LEU A 26 -26.96 0.62 4.82
C LEU A 26 -25.61 1.34 4.92
N LEU A 27 -25.60 2.54 5.51
CA LEU A 27 -24.39 3.35 5.69
C LEU A 27 -23.47 2.81 6.78
N SER A 28 -24.00 2.17 7.82
CA SER A 28 -23.18 1.63 8.92
C SER A 28 -22.55 0.29 8.58
N TRP A 29 -23.30 -0.63 7.96
CA TRP A 29 -22.85 -2.00 7.73
C TRP A 29 -22.97 -2.44 6.27
N GLY A 30 -23.99 -1.98 5.54
CA GLY A 30 -24.24 -2.41 4.16
C GLY A 30 -23.06 -2.15 3.23
N ILE A 31 -22.57 -0.90 3.18
CA ILE A 31 -21.46 -0.52 2.29
C ILE A 31 -20.14 -1.22 2.69
N PRO A 32 -19.71 -1.24 3.97
CA PRO A 32 -18.53 -1.99 4.38
C PRO A 32 -18.61 -3.49 4.06
N LEU A 33 -19.75 -4.14 4.35
CA LEU A 33 -19.94 -5.56 4.05
C LEU A 33 -19.93 -5.85 2.56
N PHE A 34 -20.54 -4.97 1.75
CA PHE A 34 -20.48 -5.07 0.31
C PHE A 34 -19.03 -4.98 -0.20
N LEU A 35 -18.26 -3.98 0.27
CA LEU A 35 -16.85 -3.84 -0.10
C LEU A 35 -16.03 -5.06 0.30
N ILE A 36 -16.24 -5.61 1.50
CA ILE A 36 -15.59 -6.84 1.96
C ILE A 36 -15.95 -8.02 1.04
N GLY A 37 -17.22 -8.12 0.64
CA GLY A 37 -17.68 -9.13 -0.32
C GLY A 37 -16.98 -9.01 -1.67
N VAL A 38 -16.88 -7.79 -2.22
CA VAL A 38 -16.18 -7.53 -3.49
C VAL A 38 -14.68 -7.85 -3.36
N ILE A 39 -14.03 -7.46 -2.27
CA ILE A 39 -12.63 -7.80 -1.98
C ILE A 39 -12.43 -9.32 -1.99
N ALA A 40 -13.32 -10.08 -1.33
CA ALA A 40 -13.25 -11.53 -1.29
C ALA A 40 -13.43 -12.16 -2.69
N VAL A 41 -14.36 -11.65 -3.50
CA VAL A 41 -14.56 -12.10 -4.88
C VAL A 41 -13.33 -11.82 -5.75
N VAL A 42 -12.77 -10.62 -5.68
CA VAL A 42 -11.57 -10.26 -6.46
C VAL A 42 -10.37 -11.11 -6.02
N ALA A 43 -10.18 -11.33 -4.73
CA ALA A 43 -9.12 -12.19 -4.21
C ALA A 43 -9.27 -13.63 -4.72
N LEU A 44 -10.50 -14.14 -4.76
CA LEU A 44 -10.82 -15.48 -5.25
C LEU A 44 -10.60 -15.60 -6.78
N LEU A 45 -11.03 -14.61 -7.56
CA LEU A 45 -10.73 -14.55 -9.00
C LEU A 45 -9.22 -14.48 -9.26
N GLY A 46 -8.48 -13.73 -8.45
CA GLY A 46 -7.02 -13.69 -8.47
C GLY A 46 -6.39 -15.04 -8.16
N ALA A 47 -6.89 -15.75 -7.14
CA ALA A 47 -6.42 -17.09 -6.78
C ALA A 47 -6.67 -18.13 -7.89
N PHE A 48 -7.74 -17.95 -8.69
CA PHE A 48 -8.03 -18.77 -9.86
C PHE A 48 -7.33 -18.30 -11.15
N GLY A 49 -6.46 -17.29 -11.08
CA GLY A 49 -5.72 -16.78 -12.23
C GLY A 49 -6.60 -16.11 -13.29
N GLN A 50 -7.82 -15.68 -12.94
CA GLN A 50 -8.77 -15.07 -13.88
C GLN A 50 -8.46 -13.59 -14.16
N ILE A 51 -7.58 -12.98 -13.36
CA ILE A 51 -7.18 -11.57 -13.47
C ILE A 51 -5.66 -11.53 -13.48
N ALA A 52 -5.08 -10.71 -14.36
CA ALA A 52 -3.64 -10.45 -14.34
C ALA A 52 -3.22 -9.92 -12.95
N GLN A 53 -2.19 -10.53 -12.36
CA GLN A 53 -1.72 -10.20 -11.02
C GLN A 53 -1.58 -8.70 -10.72
N PRO A 54 -0.90 -7.87 -11.54
CA PRO A 54 -0.77 -6.44 -11.25
C PRO A 54 -2.13 -5.72 -11.23
N THR A 55 -3.06 -6.12 -12.10
CA THR A 55 -4.41 -5.56 -12.13
C THR A 55 -5.21 -5.97 -10.89
N GLY A 56 -5.15 -7.25 -10.50
CA GLY A 56 -5.84 -7.73 -9.30
C GLY A 56 -5.34 -7.09 -8.01
N VAL A 57 -4.02 -6.92 -7.89
CA VAL A 57 -3.38 -6.24 -6.76
C VAL A 57 -3.79 -4.76 -6.70
N ALA A 58 -3.79 -4.06 -7.83
CA ALA A 58 -4.26 -2.67 -7.92
C ALA A 58 -5.73 -2.53 -7.47
N ILE A 59 -6.61 -3.41 -7.96
CA ILE A 59 -8.04 -3.41 -7.61
C ILE A 59 -8.21 -3.66 -6.10
N LEU A 60 -7.53 -4.66 -5.55
CA LEU A 60 -7.62 -4.97 -4.12
C LEU A 60 -7.14 -3.80 -3.25
N GLY A 61 -5.99 -3.21 -3.57
CA GLY A 61 -5.48 -2.06 -2.85
C GLY A 61 -6.44 -0.86 -2.95
N CYS A 62 -7.05 -0.62 -4.12
CA CYS A 62 -8.09 0.41 -4.28
C CYS A 62 -9.30 0.15 -3.36
N LEU A 63 -9.84 -1.07 -3.39
CA LEU A 63 -11.00 -1.45 -2.58
C LEU A 63 -10.70 -1.34 -1.07
N LEU A 64 -9.49 -1.68 -0.64
CA LEU A 64 -9.05 -1.53 0.75
C LEU A 64 -8.96 -0.04 1.15
N LEU A 65 -8.39 0.81 0.29
CA LEU A 65 -8.37 2.26 0.52
C LEU A 65 -9.77 2.85 0.55
N LEU A 66 -10.69 2.39 -0.30
CA LEU A 66 -12.09 2.79 -0.28
C LEU A 66 -12.80 2.33 1.00
N LEU A 67 -12.53 1.10 1.48
CA LEU A 67 -13.09 0.58 2.72
C LEU A 67 -12.65 1.43 3.92
N VAL A 68 -11.37 1.78 3.99
CA VAL A 68 -10.83 2.64 5.06
C VAL A 68 -11.33 4.08 4.90
N GLY A 69 -11.28 4.62 3.68
CA GLY A 69 -11.68 5.97 3.34
C GLY A 69 -13.18 6.22 3.44
N PHE A 70 -14.02 5.19 3.41
CA PHE A 70 -15.47 5.32 3.61
C PHE A 70 -15.81 6.05 4.92
N SER A 71 -15.01 5.86 5.97
CA SER A 71 -15.15 6.58 7.24
C SER A 71 -15.06 8.12 7.09
N LEU A 72 -14.28 8.64 6.13
CA LEU A 72 -14.15 10.08 5.87
C LEU A 72 -15.44 10.67 5.32
N PHE A 73 -16.18 9.90 4.52
CA PHE A 73 -17.41 10.36 3.86
C PHE A 73 -18.67 10.07 4.67
N ARG A 74 -18.59 9.16 5.65
CA ARG A 74 -19.73 8.77 6.48
C ARG A 74 -20.36 9.98 7.18
N THR A 75 -19.57 10.80 7.85
CA THR A 75 -20.03 12.06 8.51
C THR A 75 -20.79 12.99 7.56
N VAL A 76 -20.34 13.09 6.31
CA VAL A 76 -20.95 13.94 5.28
C VAL A 76 -22.26 13.35 4.74
N LEU A 77 -22.37 12.03 4.73
CA LEU A 77 -23.54 11.29 4.24
C LEU A 77 -24.66 11.22 5.29
N THR A 78 -24.33 11.32 6.59
CA THR A 78 -25.29 11.19 7.70
C THR A 78 -25.76 12.53 8.28
N GLY A 79 -25.00 13.62 8.12
CA GLY A 79 -25.23 14.85 8.89
C GLY A 79 -25.90 16.02 8.16
N THR A 80 -26.68 16.79 8.93
CA THR A 80 -27.09 18.18 8.65
C THR A 80 -25.93 19.15 8.92
N VAL A 81 -24.84 18.97 8.19
CA VAL A 81 -23.63 19.80 8.32
C VAL A 81 -23.80 21.10 7.52
N GLU A 82 -23.24 22.21 8.02
CA GLU A 82 -23.22 23.48 7.29
C GLU A 82 -22.62 23.29 5.88
N PRO A 83 -23.18 23.89 4.81
CA PRO A 83 -22.76 23.65 3.43
C PRO A 83 -21.26 23.88 3.19
N ARG A 84 -20.66 24.86 3.89
CA ARG A 84 -19.24 25.17 3.80
C ARG A 84 -18.36 24.06 4.35
N LEU A 85 -18.70 23.54 5.52
CA LEU A 85 -17.97 22.45 6.15
C LEU A 85 -18.14 21.16 5.33
N LYS A 86 -19.34 20.94 4.77
CA LYS A 86 -19.59 19.84 3.82
C LYS A 86 -18.67 19.88 2.61
N ALA A 87 -18.50 21.06 1.98
CA ALA A 87 -17.61 21.23 0.85
C ALA A 87 -16.14 20.98 1.23
N LEU A 88 -15.72 21.43 2.41
CA LEU A 88 -14.36 21.22 2.91
C LEU A 88 -14.07 19.73 3.16
N THR A 89 -15.03 18.99 3.74
CA THR A 89 -14.88 17.55 3.98
C THR A 89 -14.83 16.75 2.68
N TRP A 90 -15.64 17.12 1.68
CA TRP A 90 -15.51 16.55 0.33
C TRP A 90 -14.14 16.82 -0.27
N GLY A 91 -13.67 18.07 -0.21
CA GLY A 91 -12.34 18.44 -0.72
C GLY A 91 -11.22 17.66 -0.05
N LEU A 92 -11.25 17.54 1.28
CA LEU A 92 -10.29 16.75 2.04
C LEU A 92 -10.37 15.26 1.68
N GLY A 93 -11.56 14.69 1.60
CA GLY A 93 -11.78 13.30 1.24
C GLY A 93 -11.27 12.96 -0.16
N PHE A 94 -11.53 13.83 -1.15
CA PHE A 94 -11.01 13.65 -2.51
C PHE A 94 -9.49 13.79 -2.57
N ALA A 95 -8.92 14.78 -1.88
CA ALA A 95 -7.47 14.93 -1.78
C ALA A 95 -6.83 13.70 -1.11
N TRP A 96 -7.47 13.17 -0.06
CA TRP A 96 -7.05 11.95 0.62
C TRP A 96 -7.05 10.73 -0.31
N ILE A 97 -8.14 10.50 -1.05
CA ILE A 97 -8.22 9.41 -2.03
C ILE A 97 -7.16 9.61 -3.11
N ALA A 98 -7.06 10.79 -3.71
CA ALA A 98 -6.14 11.06 -4.79
C ALA A 98 -4.68 10.82 -4.37
N ILE A 99 -4.29 11.28 -3.19
CA ILE A 99 -2.91 11.13 -2.68
C ILE A 99 -2.63 9.67 -2.32
N THR A 100 -3.50 9.03 -1.53
CA THR A 100 -3.28 7.62 -1.12
C THR A 100 -3.32 6.66 -2.30
N TRP A 101 -4.25 6.88 -3.24
CA TRP A 101 -4.32 6.12 -4.49
C TRP A 101 -3.10 6.34 -5.37
N ALA A 102 -2.64 7.59 -5.57
CA ALA A 102 -1.44 7.86 -6.35
C ALA A 102 -0.22 7.13 -5.76
N GLN A 103 -0.03 7.20 -4.44
CA GLN A 103 1.07 6.51 -3.77
C GLN A 103 0.99 4.98 -3.93
N LEU A 104 -0.21 4.39 -3.83
CA LEU A 104 -0.41 2.96 -4.06
C LEU A 104 -0.19 2.59 -5.53
N TYR A 105 -0.72 3.38 -6.46
CA TYR A 105 -0.59 3.15 -7.90
C TYR A 105 0.87 3.07 -8.32
N PHE A 106 1.71 4.00 -7.86
CA PHE A 106 3.14 3.99 -8.13
C PHE A 106 3.91 2.88 -7.40
N ALA A 107 3.34 2.29 -6.34
CA ALA A 107 3.90 1.10 -5.73
C ALA A 107 3.55 -0.16 -6.55
N VAL A 108 2.32 -0.28 -7.04
CA VAL A 108 1.88 -1.43 -7.85
C VAL A 108 2.52 -1.43 -9.24
N PHE A 109 2.47 -0.28 -9.92
CA PHE A 109 3.08 -0.07 -11.22
C PHE A 109 4.42 0.59 -11.02
N VAL A 110 5.40 -0.23 -10.66
CA VAL A 110 6.80 0.16 -10.71
C VAL A 110 7.10 0.62 -12.13
N GLY A 111 7.84 1.72 -12.26
CA GLY A 111 7.94 2.50 -13.50
C GLY A 111 8.36 1.67 -14.73
N GLN A 112 8.44 2.29 -15.90
CA GLN A 112 8.79 1.57 -17.12
C GLN A 112 10.09 0.76 -16.95
N GLU A 113 10.01 -0.51 -17.35
CA GLU A 113 11.18 -1.37 -17.50
C GLU A 113 12.13 -0.72 -18.49
N MET A 114 13.34 -0.40 -18.03
CA MET A 114 14.35 0.28 -18.85
C MET A 114 15.24 -0.73 -19.55
N VAL A 115 15.63 -1.79 -18.84
CA VAL A 115 16.42 -2.89 -19.39
C VAL A 115 16.18 -4.16 -18.58
N SER A 116 16.17 -5.29 -19.27
CA SER A 116 16.15 -6.62 -18.67
C SER A 116 17.14 -7.53 -19.41
N GLY A 117 17.81 -8.41 -18.68
CA GLY A 117 18.73 -9.37 -19.26
C GLY A 117 19.47 -10.21 -18.22
N PHE A 118 20.48 -10.93 -18.68
CA PHE A 118 21.25 -11.85 -17.84
C PHE A 118 22.68 -11.37 -17.67
N VAL A 119 23.20 -11.54 -16.46
CA VAL A 119 24.62 -11.38 -16.15
C VAL A 119 25.17 -12.76 -15.80
N SER A 120 26.34 -13.12 -16.33
CA SER A 120 26.95 -14.44 -16.12
C SER A 120 28.32 -14.33 -15.45
N ALA A 121 28.62 -15.31 -14.58
CA ALA A 121 29.94 -15.47 -13.99
C ALA A 121 31.02 -15.89 -15.01
N ASP A 122 30.63 -16.52 -16.13
CA ASP A 122 31.53 -17.00 -17.18
C ASP A 122 31.97 -15.88 -18.15
N GLY A 123 31.57 -14.64 -17.87
CA GLY A 123 31.72 -13.50 -18.75
C GLY A 123 30.40 -13.12 -19.41
N GLY A 124 30.08 -11.84 -19.40
CA GLY A 124 28.81 -11.30 -19.88
C GLY A 124 28.23 -10.32 -18.87
N GLY A 125 28.14 -9.06 -19.29
CA GLY A 125 27.53 -7.98 -18.53
C GLY A 125 26.35 -7.38 -19.26
N ILE A 126 25.49 -6.69 -18.53
CA ILE A 126 24.37 -5.93 -19.09
C ILE A 126 24.69 -4.44 -19.05
N VAL A 127 24.31 -3.72 -20.11
CA VAL A 127 24.44 -2.27 -20.14
C VAL A 127 23.18 -1.64 -19.54
N LEU A 128 23.36 -0.89 -18.46
CA LEU A 128 22.31 -0.13 -17.81
C LEU A 128 22.28 1.30 -18.37
N PRO A 129 21.18 1.74 -19.01
CA PRO A 129 21.03 3.11 -19.46
C PRO A 129 20.63 4.01 -18.29
N LEU A 130 21.62 4.57 -17.58
CA LEU A 130 21.36 5.48 -16.47
C LEU A 130 21.23 6.92 -16.98
N GLY A 131 20.22 7.62 -16.45
CA GLY A 131 19.93 9.02 -16.77
C GLY A 131 20.72 10.00 -15.90
N ALA A 132 20.27 11.24 -15.85
CA ALA A 132 20.92 12.32 -15.10
C ALA A 132 21.26 11.96 -13.65
N GLN A 133 22.34 12.56 -13.14
CA GLN A 133 22.83 12.35 -11.78
C GLN A 133 21.73 12.55 -10.74
N GLY A 134 21.64 11.64 -9.78
CA GLY A 134 20.64 11.65 -8.70
C GLY A 134 19.28 11.07 -9.08
N THR A 135 19.07 10.63 -10.33
CA THR A 135 17.90 9.83 -10.69
C THR A 135 17.95 8.50 -9.97
N VAL A 136 16.83 8.09 -9.37
CA VAL A 136 16.71 6.83 -8.62
C VAL A 136 16.21 5.72 -9.54
N TYR A 137 16.84 4.56 -9.44
CA TYR A 137 16.46 3.34 -10.13
C TYR A 137 16.31 2.19 -9.14
N ASP A 138 15.42 1.29 -9.46
CA ASP A 138 15.13 0.08 -8.70
C ASP A 138 15.63 -1.10 -9.54
N LEU A 139 16.75 -1.69 -9.13
CA LEU A 139 17.40 -2.83 -9.78
C LEU A 139 16.95 -4.11 -9.09
N VAL A 140 16.18 -4.93 -9.80
CA VAL A 140 15.76 -6.25 -9.35
C VAL A 140 16.75 -7.29 -9.84
N VAL A 141 17.33 -8.05 -8.91
CA VAL A 141 18.25 -9.15 -9.22
C VAL A 141 17.59 -10.45 -8.78
N GLU A 142 17.42 -11.37 -9.72
CA GLU A 142 16.83 -12.67 -9.52
C GLU A 142 17.86 -13.76 -9.76
N GLY A 143 17.91 -14.72 -8.85
CA GLY A 143 18.76 -15.90 -8.93
C GLY A 143 17.94 -17.19 -8.95
N SER A 144 18.59 -18.27 -9.35
CA SER A 144 18.03 -19.63 -9.20
C SER A 144 19.04 -20.50 -8.48
N PHE A 145 18.57 -21.32 -7.55
CA PHE A 145 19.42 -22.33 -6.93
C PHE A 145 19.66 -23.48 -7.90
N THR A 146 20.89 -24.00 -7.92
CA THR A 146 21.18 -25.26 -8.63
C THR A 146 20.34 -26.39 -8.06
N THR A 147 19.85 -27.28 -8.92
CA THR A 147 19.06 -28.44 -8.52
C THR A 147 19.88 -29.28 -7.55
N ALA A 148 19.33 -29.57 -6.38
CA ALA A 148 20.06 -30.30 -5.38
C ALA A 148 19.21 -31.40 -4.74
N ALA A 149 19.88 -32.47 -4.32
CA ALA A 149 19.24 -33.59 -3.66
C ALA A 149 18.85 -33.19 -2.22
N GLY A 150 17.55 -33.27 -1.90
CA GLY A 150 17.01 -33.17 -0.54
C GLY A 150 16.44 -31.80 -0.14
N GLU A 151 15.55 -31.81 0.85
CA GLU A 151 14.88 -30.64 1.46
C GLU A 151 15.79 -29.92 2.47
N VAL A 152 16.96 -29.44 2.02
CA VAL A 152 17.92 -28.73 2.89
C VAL A 152 17.80 -27.23 2.65
N GLY A 153 17.64 -26.45 3.72
CA GLY A 153 17.67 -24.99 3.65
C GLY A 153 19.04 -24.47 3.26
N ARG A 154 19.09 -23.43 2.42
CA ARG A 154 20.30 -22.91 1.78
C ARG A 154 20.26 -21.40 1.70
N GLU A 155 21.43 -20.80 1.77
CA GLU A 155 21.65 -19.38 1.51
C GLU A 155 22.83 -19.24 0.57
N ALA A 156 22.71 -18.35 -0.40
CA ALA A 156 23.74 -18.12 -1.40
C ALA A 156 23.82 -16.65 -1.78
N GLY A 157 25.03 -16.10 -1.68
CA GLY A 157 25.33 -14.71 -1.98
C GLY A 157 25.76 -14.47 -3.42
N TYR A 158 25.67 -13.22 -3.81
CA TYR A 158 26.25 -12.70 -5.05
C TYR A 158 26.81 -11.30 -4.84
N ARG A 159 27.75 -10.91 -5.71
CA ARG A 159 28.33 -9.57 -5.81
C ARG A 159 28.32 -9.13 -7.26
N LEU A 160 27.67 -8.01 -7.53
CA LEU A 160 27.68 -7.31 -8.82
C LEU A 160 28.57 -6.07 -8.74
N LEU A 161 29.16 -5.71 -9.86
CA LEU A 161 29.96 -4.52 -10.02
C LEU A 161 29.36 -3.65 -11.12
N LEU A 162 29.10 -2.40 -10.78
CA LEU A 162 28.72 -1.36 -11.72
C LEU A 162 29.98 -0.60 -12.13
N GLU A 163 30.24 -0.56 -13.43
CA GLU A 163 31.41 0.08 -14.03
C GLU A 163 30.99 1.10 -15.08
N LYS A 164 31.83 2.12 -15.27
CA LYS A 164 31.75 3.03 -16.40
C LYS A 164 33.15 3.26 -16.94
N ASP A 165 33.32 3.05 -18.25
CA ASP A 165 34.60 3.23 -18.94
C ASP A 165 35.76 2.47 -18.25
N GLY A 166 35.47 1.27 -17.73
CA GLY A 166 36.43 0.42 -17.01
C GLY A 166 36.76 0.85 -15.58
N GLN A 167 36.11 1.89 -15.06
CA GLN A 167 36.24 2.31 -13.67
C GLN A 167 35.11 1.75 -12.80
N LYS A 168 35.48 1.19 -11.65
CA LYS A 168 34.53 0.75 -10.61
C LYS A 168 33.76 1.94 -10.05
N VAL A 169 32.44 1.88 -10.15
CA VAL A 169 31.51 2.91 -9.65
C VAL A 169 30.88 2.46 -8.34
N GLN A 170 30.30 1.26 -8.32
CA GLN A 170 29.56 0.75 -7.16
C GLN A 170 29.57 -0.79 -7.13
N GLU A 171 29.60 -1.38 -5.94
CA GLU A 171 29.35 -2.81 -5.72
C GLU A 171 27.97 -3.02 -5.10
N LEU A 172 27.30 -4.09 -5.53
CA LEU A 172 25.98 -4.49 -5.05
C LEU A 172 26.04 -5.93 -4.58
N ASP A 173 25.83 -6.13 -3.29
CA ASP A 173 25.87 -7.44 -2.64
C ASP A 173 24.45 -7.87 -2.25
N GLY A 174 24.10 -9.12 -2.49
CA GLY A 174 22.82 -9.68 -2.07
C GLY A 174 22.92 -11.14 -1.69
N VAL A 175 21.89 -11.64 -1.00
CA VAL A 175 21.79 -13.03 -0.57
C VAL A 175 20.41 -13.56 -0.92
N PHE A 176 20.38 -14.70 -1.58
CA PHE A 176 19.17 -15.48 -1.79
C PHE A 176 19.07 -16.57 -0.73
N SER A 177 17.85 -16.94 -0.38
CA SER A 177 17.61 -18.04 0.56
C SER A 177 16.51 -18.98 0.10
N GLU A 178 16.68 -20.25 0.41
CA GLU A 178 15.69 -21.29 0.24
C GLU A 178 15.51 -22.00 1.58
N HIS A 179 14.29 -22.02 2.10
CA HIS A 179 13.98 -22.59 3.39
C HIS A 179 12.86 -23.63 3.25
N TRP A 180 13.07 -24.80 3.85
CA TRP A 180 12.06 -25.84 3.97
C TRP A 180 11.50 -25.85 5.39
N ALA A 181 10.22 -25.54 5.53
CA ALA A 181 9.53 -25.56 6.82
C ALA A 181 8.51 -26.69 6.86
N ARG A 182 8.67 -27.61 7.80
CA ARG A 182 7.71 -28.69 8.04
C ARG A 182 6.60 -28.20 8.95
N GLN A 183 5.40 -28.07 8.42
CA GLN A 183 4.22 -27.69 9.18
C GLN A 183 3.40 -28.93 9.54
N ARG A 184 3.06 -29.08 10.83
CA ARG A 184 2.21 -30.18 11.28
C ARG A 184 0.76 -29.94 10.84
N LEU A 185 0.22 -30.85 10.04
CA LEU A 185 -1.17 -30.86 9.62
C LEU A 185 -1.99 -31.74 10.59
N GLY A 186 -2.47 -31.12 11.67
CA GLY A 186 -3.36 -31.77 12.64
C GLY A 186 -2.76 -33.01 13.34
N ARG A 187 -3.61 -34.01 13.60
CA ARG A 187 -3.28 -35.15 14.49
C ARG A 187 -2.37 -36.19 13.85
N ARG A 188 -2.33 -36.33 12.52
CA ARG A 188 -1.57 -37.40 11.82
C ARG A 188 -0.78 -36.97 10.57
N GLY A 189 -0.72 -35.68 10.23
CA GLY A 189 -0.02 -35.22 9.03
C GLY A 189 1.10 -34.21 9.31
N SER A 190 2.06 -34.14 8.39
CA SER A 190 2.97 -33.00 8.25
C SER A 190 3.10 -32.67 6.78
N THR A 191 3.00 -31.40 6.42
CA THR A 191 3.29 -30.90 5.08
C THR A 191 4.63 -30.17 5.10
N THR A 192 5.42 -30.27 4.04
CA THR A 192 6.62 -29.47 3.86
C THR A 192 6.26 -28.28 2.97
N SER A 193 6.53 -27.08 3.48
CA SER A 193 6.33 -25.84 2.75
C SER A 193 7.70 -25.30 2.36
N ARG A 194 7.88 -25.08 1.05
CA ARG A 194 9.07 -24.44 0.49
C ARG A 194 8.87 -22.93 0.53
N ARG A 195 9.80 -22.20 1.14
CA ARG A 195 9.88 -20.74 1.07
C ARG A 195 11.13 -20.38 0.29
N LEU A 196 10.94 -19.72 -0.84
CA LEU A 196 12.02 -19.30 -1.72
C LEU A 196 12.08 -17.78 -1.73
N HIS A 197 13.26 -17.24 -1.44
CA HIS A 197 13.58 -15.83 -1.56
C HIS A 197 14.74 -15.69 -2.55
N ASN A 198 14.38 -15.62 -3.83
CA ASN A 198 15.32 -15.69 -4.94
C ASN A 198 15.40 -14.38 -5.73
N HIS A 199 14.94 -13.28 -5.14
CA HIS A 199 15.00 -11.95 -5.71
C HIS A 199 15.51 -10.97 -4.63
N VAL A 200 16.22 -9.93 -5.06
CA VAL A 200 16.66 -8.83 -4.19
C VAL A 200 16.49 -7.52 -4.96
N LEU A 201 15.98 -6.51 -4.27
CA LEU A 201 15.83 -5.15 -4.79
C LEU A 201 16.99 -4.27 -4.33
N HIS A 202 17.73 -3.71 -5.27
CA HIS A 202 18.77 -2.71 -5.03
C HIS A 202 18.30 -1.34 -5.50
N ARG A 203 18.34 -0.36 -4.61
CA ARG A 203 18.05 1.03 -4.99
C ARG A 203 19.34 1.72 -5.43
N LEU A 204 19.42 2.05 -6.71
CA LEU A 204 20.56 2.70 -7.35
C LEU A 204 20.30 4.20 -7.50
N LEU A 205 21.31 5.00 -7.14
CA LEU A 205 21.36 6.42 -7.47
C LEU A 205 22.26 6.59 -8.67
N SER A 206 21.73 7.16 -9.76
CA SER A 206 22.55 7.41 -10.96
C SER A 206 23.73 8.33 -10.60
N PRO A 207 24.98 7.91 -10.84
CA PRO A 207 26.14 8.76 -10.64
C PRO A 207 26.31 9.79 -11.77
N GLY A 208 25.65 9.60 -12.90
CA GLY A 208 25.73 10.45 -14.07
C GLY A 208 25.05 9.81 -15.26
N GLU A 209 24.83 10.59 -16.31
CA GLU A 209 24.19 10.07 -17.53
C GLU A 209 25.13 9.17 -18.33
N GLY A 210 24.59 8.12 -18.91
CA GLY A 210 25.27 7.27 -19.88
C GLY A 210 25.10 5.77 -19.65
N PRO A 211 25.74 4.95 -20.50
CA PRO A 211 25.77 3.51 -20.35
C PRO A 211 26.70 3.11 -19.20
N TYR A 212 26.20 2.28 -18.29
CA TYR A 212 27.00 1.63 -17.24
C TYR A 212 27.01 0.13 -17.47
N GLN A 213 28.15 -0.51 -17.29
CA GLN A 213 28.25 -1.96 -17.41
C GLN A 213 28.03 -2.60 -16.03
N LEU A 214 27.09 -3.53 -15.95
CA LEU A 214 26.86 -4.33 -14.76
C LEU A 214 27.39 -5.75 -15.01
N SER A 215 28.34 -6.19 -14.19
CA SER A 215 29.01 -7.49 -14.29
C SER A 215 28.97 -8.24 -12.96
N ILE A 216 29.09 -9.57 -13.00
CA ILE A 216 29.23 -10.40 -11.78
C ILE A 216 30.70 -10.44 -11.37
N VAL A 217 30.97 -10.11 -10.11
CA VAL A 217 32.29 -10.30 -9.48
C VAL A 217 32.37 -11.66 -8.82
N ARG A 218 31.29 -12.05 -8.16
CA ARG A 218 31.21 -13.30 -7.40
C ARG A 218 29.79 -13.81 -7.38
N ILE A 219 29.64 -15.11 -7.55
CA ILE A 219 28.38 -15.82 -7.32
C ILE A 219 28.70 -17.07 -6.50
N ASP A 220 27.87 -17.36 -5.49
CA ASP A 220 28.05 -18.59 -4.73
C ASP A 220 27.70 -19.81 -5.59
N PRO A 221 28.47 -20.90 -5.48
CA PRO A 221 28.33 -22.08 -6.35
C PRO A 221 27.01 -22.85 -6.16
N GLN A 222 26.21 -22.48 -5.16
CA GLN A 222 24.87 -23.04 -4.95
C GLN A 222 23.82 -22.43 -5.89
N LEU A 223 24.15 -21.33 -6.58
CA LEU A 223 23.30 -20.67 -7.57
C LEU A 223 23.68 -21.09 -8.98
N THR A 224 22.74 -20.97 -9.91
CA THR A 224 23.04 -21.00 -11.34
C THR A 224 24.05 -19.90 -11.66
N PRO A 225 25.00 -20.10 -12.59
CA PRO A 225 26.05 -19.13 -12.91
C PRO A 225 25.53 -17.86 -13.61
N THR A 226 24.21 -17.74 -13.76
CA THR A 226 23.50 -16.62 -14.37
C THR A 226 22.53 -16.00 -13.37
N LEU A 227 22.50 -14.66 -13.35
CA LEU A 227 21.53 -13.86 -12.62
C LEU A 227 20.69 -13.08 -13.64
N HIS A 228 19.37 -13.10 -13.46
CA HIS A 228 18.47 -12.27 -14.23
C HIS A 228 18.36 -10.90 -13.55
N VAL A 229 18.51 -9.83 -14.31
CA VAL A 229 18.55 -8.48 -13.79
C VAL A 229 17.59 -7.61 -14.57
N THR A 230 16.73 -6.90 -13.86
CA THR A 230 15.77 -5.96 -14.45
C THR A 230 15.90 -4.60 -13.78
N LEU A 231 15.99 -3.55 -14.58
CA LEU A 231 16.10 -2.16 -14.12
C LEU A 231 14.79 -1.42 -14.35
N TYR A 232 14.25 -0.86 -13.28
CA TYR A 232 13.09 0.02 -13.33
C TYR A 232 13.49 1.44 -12.95
N ARG A 233 12.88 2.44 -13.60
CA ARG A 233 13.02 3.83 -13.18
C ARG A 233 12.05 4.11 -12.04
N ASP A 234 12.53 4.62 -10.90
CA ASP A 234 11.64 5.04 -9.81
C ASP A 234 10.88 6.30 -10.25
N THR A 235 9.57 6.13 -10.47
CA THR A 235 8.68 7.21 -10.90
C THR A 235 8.15 8.04 -9.73
N TYR A 236 8.35 7.61 -8.47
CA TYR A 236 7.74 8.27 -7.33
C TYR A 236 8.75 8.65 -6.22
N PRO A 237 9.27 9.89 -6.24
CA PRO A 237 10.31 10.33 -5.32
C PRO A 237 9.91 10.14 -3.85
N ALA A 238 10.82 9.58 -3.05
CA ALA A 238 10.60 9.34 -1.63
C ALA A 238 10.26 10.62 -0.84
N LYS A 239 10.83 11.77 -1.24
CA LYS A 239 10.54 13.07 -0.62
C LYS A 239 9.08 13.48 -0.82
N THR A 240 8.55 13.29 -2.03
CA THR A 240 7.15 13.59 -2.36
C THR A 240 6.20 12.69 -1.58
N PHE A 241 6.54 11.40 -1.45
CA PHE A 241 5.81 10.48 -0.58
C PHE A 241 5.68 11.03 0.84
N TRP A 242 6.80 11.32 1.51
CA TRP A 242 6.79 11.78 2.90
C TRP A 242 6.08 13.11 3.08
N LEU A 243 6.32 14.07 2.19
CA LEU A 243 5.67 15.38 2.24
C LEU A 243 4.14 15.25 2.19
N LEU A 244 3.61 14.50 1.21
CA LEU A 244 2.16 14.32 1.06
C LEU A 244 1.56 13.52 2.22
N SER A 245 2.26 12.51 2.73
CA SER A 245 1.83 11.73 3.89
C SER A 245 1.71 12.59 5.15
N VAL A 246 2.68 13.47 5.40
CA VAL A 246 2.62 14.42 6.53
C VAL A 246 1.48 15.41 6.34
N LEU A 247 1.30 15.96 5.13
CA LEU A 247 0.20 16.89 4.84
C LEU A 247 -1.18 16.24 5.04
N LEU A 248 -1.35 14.96 4.67
CA LEU A 248 -2.59 14.23 4.94
C LEU A 248 -2.85 14.04 6.43
N LEU A 249 -1.82 13.72 7.23
CA LEU A 249 -1.98 13.58 8.68
C LEU A 249 -2.34 14.92 9.35
N ILE A 250 -1.71 16.02 8.92
CA ILE A 250 -2.07 17.37 9.38
C ILE A 250 -3.50 17.70 8.98
N GLY A 251 -3.88 17.47 7.72
CA GLY A 251 -5.24 17.71 7.22
C GLY A 251 -6.29 16.90 7.97
N ALA A 252 -6.00 15.63 8.28
CA ALA A 252 -6.86 14.77 9.09
C ALA A 252 -7.00 15.30 10.53
N TYR A 253 -5.90 15.74 11.16
CA TYR A 253 -5.93 16.34 12.50
C TYR A 253 -6.75 17.64 12.53
N VAL A 254 -6.56 18.52 11.55
CA VAL A 254 -7.38 19.74 11.41
C VAL A 254 -8.85 19.38 11.17
N GLY A 255 -9.12 18.35 10.36
CA GLY A 255 -10.47 17.83 10.13
C GLY A 255 -11.15 17.37 11.42
N GLU A 256 -10.43 16.65 12.29
CA GLU A 256 -10.92 16.25 13.62
C GLU A 256 -11.21 17.46 14.53
N LEU A 257 -10.37 18.50 14.50
CA LEU A 257 -10.62 19.71 15.29
C LEU A 257 -11.88 20.46 14.84
N LEU A 258 -12.19 20.41 13.54
CA LEU A 258 -13.38 21.04 12.96
C LEU A 258 -14.65 20.22 13.18
N HIS A 259 -14.55 18.89 13.21
CA HIS A 259 -15.66 17.97 13.42
C HIS A 259 -15.60 17.42 14.85
N ALA A 260 -16.26 18.10 15.78
CA ALA A 260 -16.28 17.73 17.21
C ALA A 260 -17.05 16.40 17.51
N GLU A 261 -17.45 15.66 16.48
CA GLU A 261 -18.25 14.44 16.63
C GLU A 261 -17.41 13.20 16.99
N LYS A 262 -18.05 12.28 17.71
CA LYS A 262 -17.47 11.06 18.28
C LYS A 262 -17.30 9.94 17.23
N GLU A 263 -16.83 10.25 16.04
CA GLU A 263 -16.50 9.21 15.06
C GLU A 263 -15.04 8.74 15.20
N ALA A 264 -14.69 7.68 14.48
CA ALA A 264 -13.33 7.16 14.46
C ALA A 264 -12.35 8.29 14.10
N PRO A 265 -11.25 8.45 14.86
CA PRO A 265 -10.33 9.56 14.63
C PRO A 265 -9.70 9.45 13.22
N LEU A 266 -9.97 10.44 12.37
CA LEU A 266 -9.49 10.56 10.99
C LEU A 266 -7.97 10.41 10.88
N VAL A 267 -7.22 10.84 11.90
CA VAL A 267 -5.78 10.68 11.98
C VAL A 267 -5.40 9.20 12.01
N LEU A 268 -6.12 8.35 12.76
CA LEU A 268 -5.85 6.91 12.82
C LEU A 268 -6.22 6.21 11.51
N VAL A 269 -7.34 6.59 10.89
CA VAL A 269 -7.75 6.11 9.57
C VAL A 269 -6.68 6.43 8.53
N THR A 270 -6.22 7.69 8.52
CA THR A 270 -5.20 8.18 7.60
C THR A 270 -3.85 7.50 7.86
N ALA A 271 -3.43 7.39 9.12
CA ALA A 271 -2.20 6.69 9.47
C ALA A 271 -2.24 5.21 9.08
N SER A 272 -3.40 4.54 9.17
CA SER A 272 -3.57 3.15 8.76
C SER A 272 -3.47 2.97 7.24
N ALA A 273 -4.10 3.85 6.46
CA ALA A 273 -3.94 3.83 5.01
C ALA A 273 -2.49 4.12 4.59
N LEU A 274 -1.85 5.11 5.21
CA LEU A 274 -0.44 5.44 4.93
C LEU A 274 0.51 4.32 5.35
N ALA A 275 0.28 3.67 6.48
CA ALA A 275 1.04 2.50 6.91
C ALA A 275 0.85 1.35 5.90
N PHE A 276 -0.37 1.10 5.42
CA PHE A 276 -0.63 0.12 4.37
C PHE A 276 0.18 0.42 3.11
N VAL A 277 0.10 1.64 2.58
CA VAL A 277 0.83 2.00 1.35
C VAL A 277 2.35 1.95 1.55
N LEU A 278 2.85 2.46 2.68
CA LEU A 278 4.28 2.41 3.02
C LEU A 278 4.77 0.97 3.12
N THR A 279 4.03 0.12 3.84
CA THR A 279 4.41 -1.27 4.02
C THR A 279 4.32 -2.01 2.69
N PHE A 280 3.25 -1.84 1.93
CA PHE A 280 3.09 -2.46 0.62
C PHE A 280 4.24 -2.09 -0.33
N ARG A 281 4.63 -0.81 -0.39
CA ARG A 281 5.77 -0.35 -1.19
C ARG A 281 7.10 -1.01 -0.81
N ASN A 282 7.27 -1.39 0.45
CA ASN A 282 8.51 -1.97 0.96
C ASN A 282 8.43 -3.50 1.16
N LEU A 283 7.27 -4.11 0.89
CA LEU A 283 7.07 -5.55 1.00
C LEU A 283 7.20 -6.20 -0.37
N GLY A 284 8.11 -7.16 -0.44
CA GLY A 284 8.36 -7.92 -1.67
C GLY A 284 9.16 -7.12 -2.68
N VAL A 285 9.40 -7.76 -3.83
CA VAL A 285 10.09 -7.16 -4.96
C VAL A 285 9.11 -7.07 -6.12
N PRO A 286 9.09 -5.95 -6.86
CA PRO A 286 8.22 -5.79 -8.01
C PRO A 286 8.42 -6.89 -9.05
N PRO A 287 7.34 -7.43 -9.67
CA PRO A 287 5.94 -7.06 -9.47
C PRO A 287 5.32 -7.67 -8.19
N HIS A 288 4.62 -6.83 -7.41
CA HIS A 288 4.01 -7.26 -6.15
C HIS A 288 2.94 -8.35 -6.33
N GLY A 289 2.84 -9.23 -5.35
CA GLY A 289 1.85 -10.31 -5.28
C GLY A 289 0.70 -10.04 -4.31
N TYR A 290 -0.31 -10.91 -4.37
CA TYR A 290 -1.44 -10.88 -3.43
C TYR A 290 -0.98 -11.05 -1.97
N GLN A 291 0.10 -11.81 -1.74
CA GLN A 291 0.67 -12.02 -0.41
C GLN A 291 1.22 -10.73 0.18
N ASP A 292 1.77 -9.83 -0.64
CA ASP A 292 2.29 -8.54 -0.21
C ASP A 292 1.16 -7.62 0.26
N VAL A 293 0.01 -7.66 -0.43
CA VAL A 293 -1.22 -6.95 0.01
C VAL A 293 -1.66 -7.43 1.39
N VAL A 294 -1.74 -8.75 1.59
CA VAL A 294 -2.15 -9.33 2.88
C VAL A 294 -1.16 -8.96 3.98
N GLY A 295 0.15 -9.09 3.72
CA GLY A 295 1.20 -8.70 4.65
C GLY A 295 1.13 -7.22 5.02
N ALA A 296 0.91 -6.35 4.03
CA ALA A 296 0.78 -4.93 4.23
C ALA A 296 -0.46 -4.58 5.07
N VAL A 297 -1.61 -5.20 4.81
CA VAL A 297 -2.83 -5.00 5.61
C VAL A 297 -2.60 -5.41 7.07
N MET A 298 -1.97 -6.57 7.30
CA MET A 298 -1.71 -7.06 8.66
C MET A 298 -0.80 -6.13 9.46
N ILE A 299 0.27 -5.63 8.83
CA ILE A 299 1.17 -4.67 9.48
C ILE A 299 0.46 -3.33 9.68
N ALA A 300 -0.26 -2.84 8.69
CA ALA A 300 -0.98 -1.57 8.76
C ALA A 300 -2.07 -1.53 9.83
N ALA A 301 -2.77 -2.65 10.05
CA ALA A 301 -3.78 -2.79 11.09
C ALA A 301 -3.20 -2.59 12.51
N ILE A 302 -1.89 -2.82 12.69
CA ILE A 302 -1.19 -2.67 13.97
C ILE A 302 -0.43 -1.32 14.00
N ALA A 303 0.44 -1.09 13.02
CA ALA A 303 1.31 0.07 12.97
C ALA A 303 0.54 1.38 12.72
N GLY A 304 -0.54 1.32 11.94
CA GLY A 304 -1.38 2.47 11.61
C GLY A 304 -1.99 3.15 12.83
N PRO A 305 -2.80 2.44 13.64
CA PRO A 305 -3.39 3.01 14.85
C PRO A 305 -2.35 3.52 15.86
N LEU A 306 -1.25 2.79 16.05
CA LEU A 306 -0.17 3.19 16.95
C LEU A 306 0.52 4.49 16.46
N GLY A 307 0.86 4.54 15.17
CA GLY A 307 1.47 5.72 14.55
C GLY A 307 0.54 6.93 14.57
N GLY A 308 -0.74 6.74 14.28
CA GLY A 308 -1.76 7.79 14.34
C GLY A 308 -1.94 8.34 15.75
N TRP A 309 -1.96 7.47 16.76
CA TRP A 309 -2.02 7.88 18.16
C TRP A 309 -0.79 8.70 18.58
N LEU A 310 0.42 8.25 18.23
CA LEU A 310 1.65 8.97 18.53
C LEU A 310 1.68 10.35 17.83
N PHE A 311 1.31 10.40 16.55
CA PHE A 311 1.21 11.66 15.82
C PHE A 311 0.25 12.63 16.51
N ARG A 312 -0.92 12.14 16.92
CA ARG A 312 -1.92 12.95 17.61
C ARG A 312 -1.40 13.50 18.93
N LEU A 313 -0.68 12.71 19.73
CA LEU A 313 -0.05 13.21 20.96
C LEU A 313 0.93 14.36 20.69
N ILE A 314 1.76 14.22 19.66
CA ILE A 314 2.71 15.26 19.26
C ILE A 314 1.95 16.50 18.79
N ALA A 315 0.95 16.34 17.92
CA ALA A 315 0.13 17.43 17.41
C ALA A 315 -0.60 18.19 18.54
N ASP A 316 -1.15 17.46 19.52
CA ASP A 316 -1.79 18.04 20.71
C ASP A 316 -0.79 18.76 21.62
N ALA A 317 0.43 18.26 21.77
CA ALA A 317 1.47 18.92 22.55
C ALA A 317 1.92 20.23 21.86
N VAL A 318 2.14 20.18 20.55
CA VAL A 318 2.52 21.34 19.74
C VAL A 318 1.42 22.39 19.73
N SER A 319 0.16 22.01 19.53
CA SER A 319 -0.97 22.95 19.53
C SER A 319 -1.17 23.63 20.89
N LYS A 320 -1.00 22.88 22.00
CA LYS A 320 -1.04 23.44 23.36
C LYS A 320 0.14 24.37 23.65
N GLY A 321 1.33 24.04 23.16
CA GLY A 321 2.54 24.87 23.32
C GLY A 321 2.49 26.18 22.53
N LEU A 322 1.90 26.15 21.34
CA LEU A 322 1.75 27.33 20.47
C LEU A 322 0.60 28.27 20.91
N PHE A 323 -0.45 27.73 21.56
CA PHE A 323 -1.62 28.52 21.98
C PHE A 323 -2.00 28.34 23.47
N PRO A 324 -1.11 28.67 24.43
CA PRO A 324 -1.35 28.44 25.85
C PRO A 324 -2.47 29.28 26.49
N HIS A 325 -3.05 30.27 25.77
CA HIS A 325 -3.97 31.27 26.34
C HIS A 325 -5.43 31.21 25.86
N GLN A 326 -5.82 30.31 24.95
CA GLN A 326 -7.22 30.28 24.50
C GLN A 326 -8.22 29.73 25.54
N LYS A 327 -7.79 29.04 26.60
CA LYS A 327 -8.70 28.53 27.64
C LYS A 327 -9.29 29.60 28.58
N LYS A 328 -8.78 30.83 28.61
CA LYS A 328 -9.25 31.86 29.56
C LYS A 328 -10.44 32.72 29.08
N ARG A 329 -10.86 32.64 27.80
CA ARG A 329 -11.95 33.51 27.29
C ARG A 329 -13.34 32.88 27.27
N LEU A 330 -13.49 31.57 27.47
CA LEU A 330 -14.80 30.90 27.45
C LEU A 330 -15.45 30.73 28.83
N THR A 331 -14.75 31.04 29.92
CA THR A 331 -15.31 30.98 31.28
C THR A 331 -15.78 32.34 31.81
N LYS A 332 -15.66 33.43 31.05
CA LYS A 332 -16.06 34.78 31.51
C LYS A 332 -17.45 35.25 31.06
N ASN A 333 -18.16 34.44 30.25
CA ASN A 333 -19.54 34.71 29.81
C ASN A 333 -20.53 33.59 30.22
N ARG A 334 -20.29 32.94 31.35
CA ARG A 334 -21.33 32.18 32.07
C ARG A 334 -21.58 32.85 33.41
#